data_AF-A0A946EIH5-F1
#
_entry.id   AF-A0A946EIH5-F1
#
_cell.length_a   1.000
_cell.length_b   1.000
_cell.length_c   1.000
_cell.angle_alpha   90.00
_cell.angle_beta   90.00
_cell.angle_gamma   90.00
#
_symmetry.space_group_name_H-M   'P 1'
#
loop_
_entity.id
_entity.type
_entity.pdbx_description
1 polymer ?
#
loop_
_entity_poly.entity_id
_entity_poly.type
_entity_poly.pdbx_seq_one_letter_code
_entity_poly.pdbx_strand_id
1 'polypeptide(L)'
;MNEDITSPSSTKMKIFRRKIRSDMVASYKHFEVFIDIKQFYPGRMFVLAKRCDAKSFTDLHPDEHLELGLIARDLEYAYAQIDVLRPDVVNYAFLGNDLQHFHMHVIPRYKSPRTILDETFTDIRWGHSYSCPEASSYQTPKSILCFMRQALKRAISDTGLNKTAWDIEKSIKYADSEIITSTPKPACERRPKLSGKCISIVELEESDHNITAELITLEMNILKTKLQLLQMKLQLQLQLLQMKLQLQLQLQQLYYKLKCTSTRPLKAAPIEAKARINLQLANLRRTYHLEQPPIRHNHMVLQYSLQQRALNSIKNNIHISPLIKTVPARRGNGNLHP
;
A
#
# COMPACT_ATOMS: atom_id res chain seq x y z
N MET A 1 -15.26 -23.69 -20.94
CA MET A 1 -16.54 -23.02 -20.64
C MET A 1 -16.71 -21.94 -21.68
N ASN A 2 -17.72 -22.07 -22.53
CA ASN A 2 -17.97 -21.15 -23.64
C ASN A 2 -18.42 -19.80 -23.07
N GLU A 3 -17.64 -18.76 -23.33
CA GLU A 3 -18.05 -17.38 -23.07
C GLU A 3 -19.30 -17.09 -23.90
N ASP A 4 -20.41 -16.82 -23.22
CA ASP A 4 -21.61 -16.31 -23.86
C ASP A 4 -21.35 -14.84 -24.23
N ILE A 5 -20.72 -14.64 -25.39
CA ILE A 5 -20.31 -13.35 -25.95
C ILE A 5 -21.53 -12.47 -26.34
N THR A 6 -22.76 -12.98 -26.19
CA THR A 6 -23.97 -12.36 -26.75
C THR A 6 -24.83 -11.58 -25.76
N SER A 7 -24.37 -11.31 -24.54
CA SER A 7 -25.15 -10.43 -23.65
C SER A 7 -25.17 -8.98 -24.18
N PRO A 8 -26.33 -8.28 -24.15
CA PRO A 8 -26.46 -6.89 -24.62
C PRO A 8 -25.52 -5.88 -23.94
N SER A 9 -25.02 -6.20 -22.73
CA SER A 9 -24.03 -5.36 -22.04
C SER A 9 -22.66 -5.40 -22.72
N SER A 10 -22.28 -6.53 -23.33
CA SER A 10 -20.99 -6.72 -24.00
C SER A 10 -20.87 -5.83 -25.25
N THR A 11 -21.94 -5.68 -26.02
CA THR A 11 -21.96 -4.85 -27.24
C THR A 11 -21.87 -3.36 -26.92
N LYS A 12 -22.64 -2.87 -25.93
CA LYS A 12 -22.55 -1.47 -25.48
C LYS A 12 -21.15 -1.16 -24.95
N MET A 13 -20.54 -2.07 -24.19
CA MET A 13 -19.18 -1.91 -23.68
C MET A 13 -18.14 -1.85 -24.80
N LYS A 14 -18.24 -2.72 -25.82
CA LYS A 14 -17.34 -2.72 -26.98
C LYS A 14 -17.41 -1.38 -27.74
N ILE A 15 -18.62 -0.87 -27.96
CA ILE A 15 -18.82 0.44 -28.61
C ILE A 15 -18.25 1.57 -27.75
N PHE A 16 -18.53 1.55 -26.45
CA PHE A 16 -18.02 2.54 -25.51
C PHE A 16 -16.49 2.56 -25.49
N ARG A 17 -15.84 1.39 -25.31
CA ARG A 17 -14.36 1.26 -25.36
C ARG A 17 -13.78 1.73 -26.69
N ARG A 18 -14.42 1.41 -27.82
CA ARG A 18 -13.98 1.88 -29.13
C ARG A 18 -14.01 3.40 -29.23
N LYS A 19 -15.00 4.05 -28.61
CA LYS A 19 -15.17 5.51 -28.61
C LYS A 19 -14.11 6.22 -27.75
N ILE A 20 -13.73 5.65 -26.60
CA ILE A 20 -12.81 6.28 -25.63
C ILE A 20 -11.35 5.84 -25.78
N ARG A 21 -11.04 4.98 -26.76
CA ARG A 21 -9.71 4.37 -26.90
C ARG A 21 -8.58 5.40 -27.04
N SER A 22 -8.84 6.54 -27.69
CA SER A 22 -7.88 7.63 -27.81
C SER A 22 -7.54 8.30 -26.48
N ASP A 23 -8.38 8.13 -25.47
CA ASP A 23 -8.30 8.84 -24.19
C ASP A 23 -7.66 7.98 -23.10
N MET A 24 -7.19 6.78 -23.46
CA MET A 24 -6.47 5.88 -22.56
C MET A 24 -5.11 6.46 -22.19
N VAL A 25 -4.84 6.55 -20.89
CA VAL A 25 -3.57 7.03 -20.33
C VAL A 25 -2.70 5.87 -19.84
N ALA A 26 -3.29 4.76 -19.40
CA ALA A 26 -2.57 3.57 -18.94
C ALA A 26 -3.41 2.30 -19.08
N SER A 27 -2.74 1.15 -19.16
CA SER A 27 -3.38 -0.18 -19.18
C SER A 27 -2.66 -1.07 -18.17
N TYR A 28 -3.43 -1.64 -17.25
CA TYR A 28 -3.01 -2.55 -16.18
C TYR A 28 -3.47 -3.98 -16.52
N LYS A 29 -3.23 -4.97 -15.66
CA LYS A 29 -3.62 -6.36 -15.96
C LYS A 29 -5.14 -6.51 -16.05
N HIS A 30 -5.87 -5.98 -15.08
CA HIS A 30 -7.32 -6.10 -14.95
C HIS A 30 -8.07 -4.80 -15.28
N PHE A 31 -7.37 -3.66 -15.38
CA PHE A 31 -8.01 -2.36 -15.60
C PHE A 31 -7.38 -1.56 -16.73
N GLU A 32 -8.12 -0.58 -17.23
CA GLU A 32 -7.66 0.46 -18.14
C GLU A 32 -8.01 1.82 -17.52
N VAL A 33 -7.11 2.79 -17.65
CA VAL A 33 -7.31 4.15 -17.13
C VAL A 33 -7.47 5.11 -18.29
N PHE A 34 -8.52 5.91 -18.23
CA PHE A 34 -8.87 6.89 -19.26
C PHE A 34 -8.99 8.28 -18.63
N ILE A 35 -8.61 9.31 -19.37
CA ILE A 35 -8.94 10.69 -19.01
C ILE A 35 -10.41 10.96 -19.37
N ASP A 36 -11.15 11.64 -18.48
CA ASP A 36 -12.51 12.06 -18.79
C ASP A 36 -12.47 13.19 -19.83
N ILE A 37 -13.38 13.21 -20.81
CA ILE A 37 -13.45 14.34 -21.74
C ILE A 37 -14.02 15.60 -21.07
N LYS A 38 -14.80 15.44 -20.00
CA LYS A 38 -15.43 16.51 -19.23
C LYS A 38 -14.57 16.86 -18.01
N GLN A 39 -13.64 17.77 -18.22
CA GLN A 39 -12.63 18.17 -17.24
C GLN A 39 -13.13 19.32 -16.36
N PHE A 40 -14.36 19.18 -15.83
CA PHE A 40 -14.87 20.05 -14.76
C PHE A 40 -14.01 19.94 -13.49
N TYR A 41 -13.19 18.90 -13.37
CA TYR A 41 -12.05 18.88 -12.48
C TYR A 41 -10.83 18.50 -13.34
N PRO A 42 -9.89 19.42 -13.58
CA PRO A 42 -8.73 19.14 -14.42
C PRO A 42 -7.96 17.92 -13.90
N GLY A 43 -7.60 17.02 -14.79
CA GLY A 43 -7.00 15.73 -14.46
C GLY A 43 -8.00 14.63 -14.09
N ARG A 44 -9.32 14.84 -14.13
CA ARG A 44 -10.31 13.79 -13.83
C ARG A 44 -10.11 12.58 -14.74
N MET A 45 -10.08 11.40 -14.15
CA MET A 45 -9.93 10.13 -14.84
C MET A 45 -11.03 9.15 -14.44
N PHE A 46 -11.14 8.05 -15.18
CA PHE A 46 -11.84 6.88 -14.71
C PHE A 46 -11.05 5.60 -15.01
N VAL A 47 -11.14 4.66 -14.10
CA VAL A 47 -10.56 3.31 -14.20
C VAL A 47 -11.68 2.36 -14.56
N LEU A 48 -11.49 1.56 -15.60
CA LEU A 48 -12.50 0.66 -16.15
C LEU A 48 -12.02 -0.79 -16.05
N ALA A 49 -12.84 -1.70 -15.50
CA ALA A 49 -12.50 -3.12 -15.50
C ALA A 49 -12.42 -3.66 -16.94
N LYS A 50 -11.42 -4.49 -17.23
CA LYS A 50 -11.25 -5.18 -18.51
C LYS A 50 -12.26 -6.32 -18.67
N ARG A 51 -12.53 -7.05 -17.59
CA ARG A 51 -13.47 -8.16 -17.52
C ARG A 51 -14.92 -7.66 -17.64
N CYS A 52 -15.71 -8.23 -18.55
CA CYS A 52 -17.05 -7.73 -18.92
C CYS A 52 -18.17 -8.03 -17.90
N ASP A 53 -17.96 -8.98 -17.00
CA ASP A 53 -18.90 -9.44 -15.99
C ASP A 53 -18.70 -8.76 -14.62
N ALA A 54 -17.64 -7.96 -14.46
CA ALA A 54 -17.45 -7.10 -13.29
C ALA A 54 -18.44 -5.93 -13.34
N LYS A 55 -19.60 -6.05 -12.67
CA LYS A 55 -20.66 -5.03 -12.69
C LYS A 55 -20.57 -4.05 -11.53
N SER A 56 -20.07 -4.52 -10.39
CA SER A 56 -20.01 -3.81 -9.13
C SER A 56 -18.65 -3.98 -8.45
N PHE A 57 -18.39 -3.18 -7.41
CA PHE A 57 -17.15 -3.30 -6.62
C PHE A 57 -17.03 -4.67 -5.95
N THR A 58 -18.15 -5.30 -5.57
CA THR A 58 -18.17 -6.61 -4.90
C THR A 58 -17.97 -7.79 -5.84
N ASP A 59 -18.05 -7.56 -7.16
CA ASP A 59 -17.80 -8.61 -8.16
C ASP A 59 -16.30 -8.78 -8.48
N LEU A 60 -15.45 -7.91 -7.93
CA LEU A 60 -14.03 -7.91 -8.19
C LEU A 60 -13.34 -9.05 -7.44
N HIS A 61 -12.39 -9.68 -8.12
CA HIS A 61 -11.54 -10.68 -7.48
C HIS A 61 -10.51 -10.03 -6.54
N PRO A 62 -9.92 -10.80 -5.61
CA PRO A 62 -8.93 -10.26 -4.68
C PRO A 62 -7.72 -9.58 -5.35
N ASP A 63 -7.23 -10.11 -6.48
CA ASP A 63 -6.15 -9.50 -7.26
C ASP A 63 -6.59 -8.21 -7.96
N GLU A 64 -7.83 -8.14 -8.45
CA GLU A 64 -8.43 -6.92 -8.99
C GLU A 64 -8.54 -5.82 -7.91
N HIS A 65 -8.93 -6.16 -6.69
CA HIS A 65 -8.95 -5.21 -5.57
C HIS A 65 -7.56 -4.68 -5.21
N LEU A 66 -6.55 -5.54 -5.19
CA LEU A 66 -5.17 -5.14 -4.93
C LEU A 66 -4.65 -4.22 -6.03
N GLU A 67 -4.92 -4.54 -7.30
CA GLU A 67 -4.51 -3.72 -8.44
C GLU A 67 -5.18 -2.34 -8.41
N LEU A 68 -6.44 -2.21 -7.96
CA LEU A 68 -7.07 -0.89 -7.77
C LEU A 68 -6.32 0.00 -6.77
N GLY A 69 -5.83 -0.57 -5.67
CA GLY A 69 -5.03 0.18 -4.70
C GLY A 69 -3.70 0.65 -5.29
N LEU A 70 -3.07 -0.17 -6.12
CA LEU A 70 -1.85 0.18 -6.85
C LEU A 70 -2.12 1.30 -7.86
N ILE A 71 -3.18 1.17 -8.67
CA ILE A 71 -3.62 2.20 -9.61
C ILE A 71 -3.85 3.51 -8.87
N ALA A 72 -4.60 3.51 -7.77
CA ALA A 72 -4.88 4.73 -7.00
C ALA A 72 -3.59 5.46 -6.57
N ARG A 73 -2.60 4.71 -6.07
CA ARG A 73 -1.28 5.24 -5.69
C ARG A 73 -0.51 5.79 -6.88
N ASP A 74 -0.50 5.09 -8.00
CA ASP A 74 0.19 5.51 -9.22
C ASP A 74 -0.40 6.81 -9.77
N LEU A 75 -1.73 6.95 -9.72
CA LEU A 75 -2.41 8.19 -10.14
C LEU A 75 -2.11 9.34 -9.17
N GLU A 76 -2.13 9.13 -7.86
CA GLU A 76 -1.72 10.15 -6.88
C GLU A 76 -0.27 10.61 -7.10
N TYR A 77 0.65 9.67 -7.34
CA TYR A 77 2.03 10.01 -7.67
C TYR A 77 2.11 10.80 -8.98
N ALA A 78 1.41 10.37 -10.03
CA ALA A 78 1.42 11.06 -11.32
C ALA A 78 0.92 12.50 -11.21
N TYR A 79 -0.14 12.74 -10.42
CA TYR A 79 -0.60 14.10 -10.13
C TYR A 79 0.45 14.93 -9.39
N ALA A 80 1.20 14.33 -8.46
CA ALA A 80 2.24 15.03 -7.71
C ALA A 80 3.40 15.52 -8.60
N GLN A 81 3.61 14.90 -9.77
CA GLN A 81 4.64 15.29 -10.74
C GLN A 81 4.21 16.42 -11.68
N ILE A 82 2.93 16.80 -11.69
CA ILE A 82 2.38 17.77 -12.63
C ILE A 82 1.82 18.94 -11.82
N ASP A 83 2.61 19.99 -11.61
CA ASP A 83 2.27 21.09 -10.69
C ASP A 83 0.88 21.68 -10.91
N VAL A 84 0.49 21.92 -12.16
CA VAL A 84 -0.83 22.49 -12.52
C VAL A 84 -1.99 21.52 -12.28
N LEU A 85 -1.73 20.22 -12.18
CA LEU A 85 -2.71 19.16 -11.88
C LEU A 85 -2.56 18.60 -10.47
N ARG A 86 -1.70 19.15 -9.62
CA ARG A 86 -1.48 18.63 -8.27
C ARG A 86 -2.68 18.97 -7.37
N PRO A 87 -3.50 17.97 -6.97
CA PRO A 87 -4.69 18.21 -6.19
C PRO A 87 -4.34 18.41 -4.71
N ASP A 88 -5.25 19.06 -4.00
CA ASP A 88 -5.22 19.12 -2.55
C ASP A 88 -5.76 17.81 -1.95
N VAL A 89 -6.78 17.21 -2.60
CA VAL A 89 -7.37 15.90 -2.25
C VAL A 89 -7.79 15.16 -3.53
N VAL A 90 -7.66 13.84 -3.55
CA VAL A 90 -8.25 12.98 -4.60
C VAL A 90 -9.46 12.25 -4.03
N ASN A 91 -10.60 12.37 -4.69
CA ASN A 91 -11.81 11.62 -4.37
C ASN A 91 -11.96 10.43 -5.33
N TYR A 92 -12.49 9.33 -4.80
CA TYR A 92 -12.81 8.12 -5.56
C TYR A 92 -14.32 7.85 -5.47
N ALA A 93 -14.96 7.53 -6.60
CA ALA A 93 -16.39 7.25 -6.63
C ALA A 93 -16.72 6.09 -7.57
N PHE A 94 -17.60 5.19 -7.11
CA PHE A 94 -18.13 4.05 -7.86
C PHE A 94 -19.66 4.13 -7.76
N LEU A 95 -20.33 4.47 -8.85
CA LEU A 95 -21.78 4.69 -8.84
C LEU A 95 -22.54 3.64 -9.65
N GLY A 96 -22.09 3.33 -10.87
CA GLY A 96 -22.70 2.28 -11.70
C GLY A 96 -24.11 2.58 -12.23
N ASN A 97 -24.65 3.79 -12.01
CA ASN A 97 -26.03 4.15 -12.35
C ASN A 97 -26.29 4.14 -13.87
N ASP A 98 -25.45 4.80 -14.65
CA ASP A 98 -25.63 4.93 -16.11
C ASP A 98 -25.04 3.74 -16.89
N LEU A 99 -23.97 3.16 -16.35
CA LEU A 99 -23.22 2.06 -16.93
C LEU A 99 -23.00 0.99 -15.87
N GLN A 100 -23.77 -0.11 -15.96
CA GLN A 100 -23.64 -1.28 -15.08
C GLN A 100 -22.42 -2.13 -15.45
N HIS A 101 -21.26 -1.54 -15.28
CA HIS A 101 -19.95 -2.15 -15.44
C HIS A 101 -19.01 -1.42 -14.50
N PHE A 102 -18.12 -2.15 -13.85
CA PHE A 102 -17.25 -1.57 -12.85
C PHE A 102 -16.37 -0.47 -13.45
N HIS A 103 -16.58 0.74 -12.96
CA HIS A 103 -15.72 1.87 -13.20
C HIS A 103 -15.57 2.70 -11.94
N MET A 104 -14.36 3.22 -11.73
CA MET A 104 -14.00 4.11 -10.64
C MET A 104 -13.71 5.48 -11.21
N HIS A 105 -14.42 6.52 -10.79
CA HIS A 105 -13.99 7.88 -11.05
C HIS A 105 -12.87 8.28 -10.10
N VAL A 106 -11.85 8.94 -10.64
CA VAL A 106 -10.74 9.53 -9.91
C VAL A 106 -10.82 11.04 -10.11
N ILE A 107 -11.08 11.75 -9.02
CA ILE A 107 -11.56 13.13 -9.07
C ILE A 107 -10.61 14.00 -8.24
N PRO A 108 -9.62 14.65 -8.89
CA PRO A 108 -8.74 15.59 -8.22
C PRO A 108 -9.52 16.85 -7.80
N ARG A 109 -9.34 17.28 -6.56
CA ARG A 109 -10.01 18.45 -5.96
C ARG A 109 -8.99 19.52 -5.63
N TYR A 110 -9.39 20.77 -5.78
CA TYR A 110 -8.46 21.90 -5.72
C TYR A 110 -9.00 22.99 -4.77
N LYS A 111 -8.26 23.32 -3.71
CA LYS A 111 -8.66 24.37 -2.76
C LYS A 111 -8.46 25.77 -3.34
N SER A 112 -7.51 25.91 -4.26
CA SER A 112 -7.16 27.17 -4.92
C SER A 112 -7.27 27.01 -6.44
N PRO A 113 -7.43 28.12 -7.18
CA PRO A 113 -7.48 28.07 -8.64
C PRO A 113 -6.25 27.39 -9.27
N ARG A 114 -6.41 26.87 -10.49
CA ARG A 114 -5.34 26.28 -11.32
C ARG A 114 -5.38 26.91 -12.71
N THR A 115 -4.24 27.34 -13.21
CA THR A 115 -4.12 27.88 -14.58
C THR A 115 -3.46 26.84 -15.47
N ILE A 116 -4.13 26.46 -16.57
CA ILE A 116 -3.67 25.45 -17.52
C ILE A 116 -3.82 26.02 -18.92
N LEU A 117 -2.70 26.27 -19.61
CA LEU A 117 -2.68 26.90 -20.93
C LEU A 117 -3.56 28.17 -20.98
N ASP A 118 -3.32 29.08 -20.02
CA ASP A 118 -4.00 30.36 -19.85
C ASP A 118 -5.49 30.31 -19.43
N GLU A 119 -6.08 29.12 -19.34
CA GLU A 119 -7.41 28.94 -18.77
C GLU A 119 -7.34 28.75 -17.26
N THR A 120 -8.14 29.53 -16.52
CA THR A 120 -8.19 29.43 -15.05
C THR A 120 -9.39 28.58 -14.62
N PHE A 121 -9.08 27.48 -13.95
CA PHE A 121 -10.05 26.59 -13.32
C PHE A 121 -10.19 26.91 -11.83
N THR A 122 -11.44 26.97 -11.34
CA THR A 122 -11.76 27.09 -9.90
C THR A 122 -12.75 25.99 -9.50
N ASP A 123 -12.41 25.22 -8.46
CA ASP A 123 -13.32 24.25 -7.86
C ASP A 123 -14.37 24.96 -7.00
N ILE A 124 -15.44 25.43 -7.65
CA ILE A 124 -16.55 26.12 -6.98
C ILE A 124 -17.28 25.25 -5.94
N ARG A 125 -17.03 23.93 -5.93
CA ARG A 125 -17.65 22.97 -5.01
C ARG A 125 -16.66 22.42 -3.97
N TRP A 126 -15.51 23.06 -3.76
CA TRP A 126 -14.53 22.62 -2.77
C TRP A 126 -15.19 22.43 -1.39
N GLY A 127 -14.93 21.29 -0.74
CA GLY A 127 -15.58 20.92 0.52
C GLY A 127 -17.00 20.33 0.41
N HIS A 128 -17.56 20.24 -0.81
CA HIS A 128 -18.87 19.65 -1.09
C HIS A 128 -18.79 18.46 -2.05
N SER A 129 -19.94 17.86 -2.34
CA SER A 129 -20.10 16.81 -3.35
C SER A 129 -19.51 17.25 -4.69
N TYR A 130 -18.82 16.32 -5.37
CA TYR A 130 -18.16 16.59 -6.65
C TYR A 130 -19.15 16.72 -7.81
N SER A 131 -20.41 16.28 -7.65
CA SER A 131 -21.40 16.40 -8.73
C SER A 131 -21.54 17.87 -9.10
N CYS A 132 -21.47 18.23 -10.38
CA CYS A 132 -21.69 19.60 -10.82
C CYS A 132 -22.91 19.65 -11.74
N PRO A 133 -23.95 20.44 -11.43
CA PRO A 133 -25.13 20.60 -12.30
C PRO A 133 -24.76 21.03 -13.72
N GLU A 134 -23.72 21.84 -13.87
CA GLU A 134 -23.22 22.39 -15.13
C GLU A 134 -22.29 21.42 -15.88
N ALA A 135 -21.99 20.25 -15.32
CA ALA A 135 -21.13 19.25 -15.98
C ALA A 135 -21.73 18.71 -17.30
N SER A 136 -23.04 18.85 -17.49
CA SER A 136 -23.70 18.42 -18.72
C SER A 136 -23.26 19.26 -19.93
N SER A 137 -23.12 20.58 -19.76
CA SER A 137 -22.78 21.56 -20.80
C SER A 137 -21.27 21.88 -20.89
N TYR A 138 -20.48 21.53 -19.86
CA TYR A 138 -19.04 21.81 -19.85
C TYR A 138 -18.30 21.12 -21.00
N GLN A 139 -17.55 21.91 -21.78
CA GLN A 139 -16.66 21.43 -22.83
C GLN A 139 -15.21 21.79 -22.52
N THR A 140 -14.36 20.78 -22.42
CA THR A 140 -12.91 21.00 -22.25
C THR A 140 -12.30 21.40 -23.59
N PRO A 141 -11.53 22.50 -23.66
CA PRO A 141 -10.74 22.81 -24.85
C PRO A 141 -9.83 21.63 -25.25
N LYS A 142 -9.79 21.30 -26.54
CA LYS A 142 -9.02 20.15 -27.05
C LYS A 142 -7.53 20.25 -26.73
N SER A 143 -6.97 21.47 -26.75
CA SER A 143 -5.58 21.75 -26.38
C SER A 143 -5.28 21.33 -24.94
N ILE A 144 -6.14 21.74 -24.00
CA ILE A 144 -6.03 21.40 -22.57
C ILE A 144 -6.19 19.90 -22.35
N LEU A 145 -7.19 19.27 -22.98
CA LEU A 145 -7.39 17.82 -22.87
C LEU A 145 -6.17 17.05 -23.41
N CYS A 146 -5.62 17.48 -24.55
CA CYS A 146 -4.42 16.87 -25.14
C CYS A 146 -3.21 17.02 -24.23
N PHE A 147 -2.97 18.22 -23.70
CA PHE A 147 -1.91 18.50 -22.74
C PHE A 147 -2.01 17.60 -21.50
N MET A 148 -3.18 17.57 -20.84
CA MET A 148 -3.37 16.76 -19.63
C MET A 148 -3.19 15.27 -19.91
N ARG A 149 -3.74 14.77 -21.02
CA ARG A 149 -3.58 13.37 -21.42
C ARG A 149 -2.11 13.00 -21.61
N GLN A 150 -1.34 13.82 -22.31
CA GLN A 150 0.09 13.57 -22.54
C GLN A 150 0.89 13.64 -21.23
N ALA A 151 0.64 14.66 -20.40
CA ALA A 151 1.32 14.85 -19.12
C ALA A 151 1.06 13.67 -18.17
N LEU A 152 -0.21 13.26 -18.00
CA LEU A 152 -0.59 12.13 -17.16
C LEU A 152 -0.03 10.82 -17.69
N LYS A 153 -0.11 10.58 -19.00
CA LYS A 153 0.44 9.36 -19.62
C LYS A 153 1.94 9.23 -19.38
N ARG A 154 2.69 10.33 -19.48
CA ARG A 154 4.12 10.37 -19.17
C ARG A 154 4.37 10.10 -17.69
N ALA A 155 3.71 10.84 -16.80
CA ALA A 155 3.91 10.71 -15.36
C ALA A 155 3.55 9.31 -14.82
N ILE A 156 2.51 8.67 -15.36
CA ILE A 156 2.12 7.29 -15.00
C ILE A 156 3.15 6.27 -15.54
N SER A 157 3.74 6.52 -16.71
CA SER A 157 4.78 5.65 -17.26
C SER A 157 6.06 5.71 -16.44
N ASP A 158 6.37 6.88 -15.88
CA ASP A 158 7.57 7.14 -15.09
C ASP A 158 7.50 6.55 -13.66
N THR A 159 6.33 6.09 -13.19
CA THR A 159 6.22 5.46 -11.86
C THR A 159 7.04 4.18 -11.75
N GLY A 160 7.28 3.46 -12.86
CA GLY A 160 7.92 2.15 -12.87
C GLY A 160 7.12 1.04 -12.18
N LEU A 161 6.08 1.39 -11.41
CA LEU A 161 5.25 0.50 -10.61
C LEU A 161 4.38 -0.42 -11.47
N ASN A 162 4.02 0.04 -12.67
CA ASN A 162 3.37 -0.74 -13.72
C ASN A 162 4.18 -1.97 -14.17
N LYS A 163 5.49 -1.99 -13.93
CA LYS A 163 6.35 -3.15 -14.24
C LYS A 163 6.60 -4.00 -13.00
N THR A 164 6.90 -3.36 -11.88
CA THR A 164 7.40 -4.07 -10.69
C THR A 164 6.31 -4.71 -9.82
N ALA A 165 5.07 -4.23 -9.83
CA ALA A 165 4.04 -4.80 -8.95
C ALA A 165 3.70 -6.26 -9.31
N TRP A 166 3.72 -6.57 -10.60
CA TRP A 166 3.55 -7.95 -11.08
C TRP A 166 4.79 -8.80 -10.82
N ASP A 167 5.99 -8.25 -11.01
CA ASP A 167 7.24 -8.95 -10.71
C ASP A 167 7.33 -9.31 -9.22
N ILE A 168 6.95 -8.38 -8.34
CA ILE A 168 6.93 -8.61 -6.89
C ILE A 168 5.87 -9.64 -6.48
N GLU A 169 4.66 -9.60 -7.06
CA GLU A 169 3.61 -10.59 -6.77
C GLU A 169 3.96 -11.98 -7.31
N LYS A 170 4.62 -12.07 -8.47
CA LYS A 170 5.24 -13.31 -8.95
C LYS A 170 6.27 -13.82 -7.95
N SER A 171 7.20 -12.97 -7.52
CA SER A 171 8.23 -13.36 -6.55
C SER A 171 7.64 -13.87 -5.23
N ILE A 172 6.50 -13.32 -4.79
CA ILE A 172 5.80 -13.80 -3.58
C ILE A 172 5.07 -15.13 -3.85
N LYS A 173 4.34 -15.26 -4.98
CA LYS A 173 3.61 -16.51 -5.30
C LYS A 173 4.53 -17.69 -5.63
N TYR A 174 5.70 -17.45 -6.24
CA TYR A 174 6.69 -18.51 -6.50
C TYR A 174 7.37 -18.99 -5.21
N ALA A 175 7.66 -18.07 -4.28
CA ALA A 175 8.24 -18.41 -2.97
C ALA A 175 7.33 -19.34 -2.13
N ASP A 176 6.01 -19.19 -2.21
CA ASP A 176 5.07 -20.07 -1.49
C ASP A 176 4.90 -21.45 -2.17
N SER A 177 5.11 -21.54 -3.49
CA SER A 177 4.95 -22.79 -4.26
C SER A 177 6.14 -23.75 -4.17
N GLU A 178 7.35 -23.25 -3.91
CA GLU A 178 8.56 -24.09 -3.74
C GLU A 178 8.66 -24.73 -2.34
N ILE A 179 7.91 -24.21 -1.36
CA ILE A 179 7.92 -24.74 0.02
C ILE A 179 7.07 -26.01 0.16
N ILE A 180 6.22 -26.37 -0.83
CA ILE A 180 5.20 -27.43 -0.68
C ILE A 180 5.53 -28.74 -1.44
N THR A 181 6.61 -28.86 -2.22
CA THR A 181 6.87 -30.06 -3.04
C THR A 181 8.10 -30.90 -2.68
N SER A 182 8.59 -30.86 -1.44
CA SER A 182 9.65 -31.77 -0.95
C SER A 182 9.12 -32.87 -0.02
N THR A 183 8.10 -33.62 -0.45
CA THR A 183 7.83 -34.95 0.14
C THR A 183 8.61 -36.01 -0.63
N PRO A 184 9.50 -36.80 0.03
CA PRO A 184 10.24 -37.85 -0.64
C PRO A 184 9.29 -38.97 -1.09
N LYS A 185 9.30 -39.25 -2.40
CA LYS A 185 8.56 -40.37 -3.01
C LYS A 185 9.09 -41.70 -2.47
N PRO A 186 8.23 -42.66 -2.05
CA PRO A 186 8.70 -43.97 -1.64
C PRO A 186 9.19 -44.80 -2.83
N ALA A 187 10.30 -45.49 -2.63
CA ALA A 187 10.93 -46.37 -3.61
C ALA A 187 10.17 -47.69 -3.77
N CYS A 188 9.77 -48.01 -5.01
CA CYS A 188 9.44 -49.34 -5.57
C CYS A 188 9.10 -49.13 -7.06
N GLU A 189 9.39 -49.98 -8.06
CA GLU A 189 10.06 -51.26 -8.17
C GLU A 189 10.30 -51.55 -9.69
N ARG A 190 11.50 -52.02 -10.04
CA ARG A 190 11.97 -52.87 -11.17
C ARG A 190 11.24 -53.00 -12.55
N ARG A 191 12.03 -52.68 -13.60
CA ARG A 191 12.30 -53.33 -14.94
C ARG A 191 11.34 -53.11 -16.14
N PRO A 192 11.78 -53.32 -17.44
CA PRO A 192 13.12 -53.71 -17.95
C PRO A 192 13.71 -52.87 -19.12
N LYS A 193 15.04 -53.03 -19.23
CA LYS A 193 16.00 -52.85 -20.35
C LYS A 193 15.48 -52.40 -21.73
N LEU A 194 15.96 -51.24 -22.17
CA LEU A 194 16.19 -50.91 -23.58
C LEU A 194 17.66 -50.54 -23.76
N SER A 195 18.33 -51.27 -24.65
CA SER A 195 19.72 -51.06 -25.05
C SER A 195 19.81 -49.88 -26.01
N GLY A 196 20.46 -48.80 -25.59
CA GLY A 196 20.73 -47.66 -26.45
C GLY A 196 21.87 -46.83 -25.89
N LYS A 197 23.06 -47.02 -26.47
CA LYS A 197 24.19 -46.07 -26.58
C LYS A 197 24.35 -45.08 -25.41
N CYS A 198 25.18 -45.44 -24.43
CA CYS A 198 25.68 -44.51 -23.42
C CYS A 198 26.58 -43.46 -24.08
N ILE A 199 26.07 -42.23 -24.19
CA ILE A 199 26.89 -41.03 -24.22
C ILE A 199 27.20 -40.72 -22.76
N SER A 200 28.48 -40.60 -22.42
CA SER A 200 28.95 -40.23 -21.08
C SER A 200 28.52 -38.81 -20.73
N ILE A 201 27.33 -38.67 -20.15
CA ILE A 201 26.86 -37.49 -19.44
C ILE A 201 27.43 -37.60 -18.02
N VAL A 202 28.66 -37.17 -17.81
CA VAL A 202 29.26 -37.10 -16.46
C VAL A 202 29.87 -35.72 -16.18
N GLU A 203 29.86 -34.78 -17.14
CA GLU A 203 30.50 -33.46 -16.96
C GLU A 203 29.52 -32.26 -16.93
N LEU A 204 28.20 -32.49 -16.91
CA LEU A 204 27.20 -31.40 -16.88
C LEU A 204 26.42 -31.28 -15.56
N GLU A 205 26.62 -32.17 -14.58
CA GLU A 205 25.92 -32.08 -13.29
C GLU A 205 26.67 -31.23 -12.25
N GLU A 206 27.96 -30.96 -12.44
CA GLU A 206 28.75 -30.15 -11.49
C GLU A 206 28.54 -28.63 -11.68
N SER A 207 28.03 -28.16 -12.83
CA SER A 207 27.80 -26.73 -13.07
C SER A 207 26.53 -26.19 -12.40
N ASP A 208 25.48 -27.01 -12.25
CA ASP A 208 24.19 -26.57 -11.72
C ASP A 208 24.18 -26.45 -10.18
N HIS A 209 25.04 -27.21 -9.49
CA HIS A 209 25.18 -27.13 -8.03
C HIS A 209 25.84 -25.82 -7.57
N ASN A 210 26.70 -25.22 -8.40
CA ASN A 210 27.33 -23.93 -8.07
C ASN A 210 26.35 -22.75 -8.21
N ILE A 211 25.48 -22.77 -9.23
CA ILE A 211 24.49 -21.71 -9.46
C ILE A 211 23.46 -21.67 -8.33
N THR A 212 23.03 -22.83 -7.85
CA THR A 212 22.08 -22.91 -6.71
C THR A 212 22.69 -22.40 -5.41
N ALA A 213 23.97 -22.67 -5.14
CA ALA A 213 24.67 -22.16 -3.96
C ALA A 213 24.85 -20.63 -3.98
N GLU A 214 25.15 -20.05 -5.16
CA GLU A 214 25.27 -18.60 -5.32
C GLU A 214 23.93 -17.88 -5.12
N LEU A 215 22.83 -18.43 -5.66
CA LEU A 215 21.49 -17.90 -5.47
C LEU A 215 21.05 -17.92 -4.01
N ILE A 216 21.25 -19.04 -3.31
CA ILE A 216 20.94 -19.15 -1.87
C ILE A 216 21.77 -18.12 -1.07
N THR A 217 23.05 -17.96 -1.40
CA THR A 217 23.93 -16.98 -0.75
C THR A 217 23.42 -15.54 -0.97
N LEU A 218 22.99 -15.21 -2.19
CA LEU A 218 22.43 -13.90 -2.52
C LEU A 218 21.13 -13.63 -1.74
N GLU A 219 20.21 -14.60 -1.68
CA GLU A 219 18.96 -14.48 -0.93
C GLU A 219 19.21 -14.27 0.57
N MET A 220 20.15 -15.03 1.15
CA MET A 220 20.56 -14.85 2.55
C MET A 220 21.13 -13.44 2.80
N ASN A 221 21.91 -12.90 1.87
CA ASN A 221 22.44 -11.53 1.97
C ASN A 221 21.33 -10.47 1.89
N ILE A 222 20.35 -10.66 1.01
CA ILE A 222 19.17 -9.78 0.91
C ILE A 222 18.37 -9.81 2.22
N LEU A 223 18.11 -10.99 2.79
CA LEU A 223 17.41 -11.15 4.06
C LEU A 223 18.17 -10.51 5.22
N LYS A 224 19.50 -10.68 5.27
CA LYS A 224 20.37 -10.04 6.26
C LYS A 224 20.30 -8.51 6.19
N THR A 225 20.32 -7.96 4.99
CA THR A 225 20.20 -6.50 4.76
C THR A 225 18.83 -5.98 5.17
N LYS A 226 17.75 -6.70 4.84
CA LYS A 226 16.39 -6.36 5.28
C LYS A 226 16.26 -6.39 6.80
N LEU A 227 16.85 -7.37 7.46
CA LEU A 227 16.86 -7.47 8.92
C LEU A 227 17.62 -6.30 9.57
N GLN A 228 18.78 -5.93 9.03
CA GLN A 228 19.55 -4.77 9.49
C GLN A 228 18.75 -3.46 9.35
N LEU A 229 18.07 -3.27 8.21
CA LEU A 229 17.22 -2.08 7.99
C LEU A 229 16.06 -2.02 9.00
N LEU A 230 15.42 -3.15 9.30
CA LEU A 230 14.36 -3.23 10.31
C LEU A 230 14.90 -2.92 11.72
N GLN A 231 16.09 -3.41 12.07
CA GLN A 231 16.77 -3.10 13.33
C GLN A 231 17.06 -1.60 13.45
N MET A 232 17.61 -0.97 12.41
CA MET A 232 17.85 0.48 12.39
C MET A 232 16.55 1.28 12.55
N LYS A 233 15.46 0.86 11.89
CA LYS A 233 14.15 1.50 12.01
C LYS A 233 13.59 1.41 13.43
N LEU A 234 13.72 0.25 14.07
CA LEU A 234 13.30 0.03 15.46
C LEU A 234 14.13 0.89 16.44
N GLN A 235 15.44 0.98 16.21
CA GLN A 235 16.33 1.82 17.01
C GLN A 235 15.97 3.30 16.91
N LEU A 236 15.67 3.79 15.70
CA LEU A 236 15.21 5.17 15.49
C LEU A 236 13.87 5.45 16.19
N GLN A 237 12.93 4.50 16.15
CA GLN A 237 11.65 4.60 16.86
C GLN A 237 11.85 4.65 18.39
N LEU A 238 12.78 3.85 18.92
CA LEU A 238 13.11 3.87 20.35
C LEU A 238 13.74 5.21 20.76
N GLN A 239 14.67 5.75 19.96
CA GLN A 239 15.26 7.06 20.20
C GLN A 239 14.20 8.17 20.19
N LEU A 240 13.28 8.15 19.22
CA LEU A 240 12.18 9.12 19.17
C LEU A 240 11.28 9.04 20.41
N LEU A 241 11.00 7.82 20.91
CA LEU A 241 10.20 7.62 22.11
C LEU A 241 10.92 8.14 23.37
N GLN A 242 12.23 7.89 23.48
CA GLN A 242 13.06 8.41 24.57
C GLN A 242 13.07 9.95 24.59
N MET A 243 13.22 10.58 23.42
CA MET A 243 13.15 12.05 23.30
C MET A 243 11.79 12.61 23.73
N LYS A 244 10.68 11.94 23.34
CA LYS A 244 9.32 12.34 23.76
C LYS A 244 9.16 12.24 25.28
N LEU A 245 9.65 11.16 25.89
CA LEU A 245 9.58 10.97 27.34
C LEU A 245 10.41 12.03 28.09
N GLN A 246 11.61 12.34 27.60
CA GLN A 246 12.47 13.35 28.19
C GLN A 246 11.82 14.74 28.11
N LEU A 247 11.18 15.08 26.98
CA LEU A 247 10.45 16.33 26.84
C LEU A 247 9.25 16.41 27.79
N GLN A 248 8.51 15.31 27.95
CA GLN A 248 7.38 15.24 28.89
C GLN A 248 7.85 15.47 30.34
N LEU A 249 8.99 14.90 30.73
CA LEU A 249 9.58 15.10 32.05
C LEU A 249 9.98 16.57 32.26
N GLN A 250 10.60 17.20 31.26
CA GLN A 250 10.96 18.64 31.32
C GLN A 250 9.73 19.53 31.49
N LEU A 251 8.63 19.23 30.78
CA LEU A 251 7.37 19.96 30.93
C LEU A 251 6.76 19.78 32.33
N GLN A 252 6.81 18.58 32.90
CA GLN A 252 6.35 18.32 34.26
C GLN A 252 7.19 19.08 35.31
N GLN A 253 8.51 19.13 35.14
CA GLN A 253 9.40 19.89 36.01
C GLN A 253 9.13 21.40 35.95
N LEU A 254 8.91 21.95 34.75
CA LEU A 254 8.53 23.35 34.56
C LEU A 254 7.19 23.67 35.21
N TYR A 255 6.19 22.79 35.04
CA TYR A 255 4.88 22.92 35.66
C TYR A 255 5.00 22.94 37.20
N TYR A 256 5.79 22.02 37.78
CA TYR A 256 6.00 21.96 39.22
C TYR A 256 6.69 23.23 39.76
N LYS A 257 7.75 23.70 39.08
CA LYS A 257 8.44 24.96 39.43
C LYS A 257 7.48 26.15 39.45
N LEU A 258 6.64 26.30 38.42
CA LEU A 258 5.64 27.37 38.34
C LEU A 258 4.60 27.29 39.47
N LYS A 259 4.22 26.08 39.88
CA LYS A 259 3.27 25.87 40.98
C LYS A 259 3.85 26.25 42.34
N CYS A 260 5.13 25.96 42.58
CA CYS A 260 5.79 26.21 43.88
C CYS A 260 6.17 27.68 44.10
N THR A 261 6.45 28.46 43.06
CA THR A 261 6.84 29.88 43.20
C THR A 261 5.65 30.84 43.34
N SER A 262 4.42 30.35 43.25
CA SER A 262 3.20 31.16 43.33
C SER A 262 2.65 31.21 44.75
N THR A 263 3.08 32.19 45.56
CA THR A 263 2.46 32.48 46.88
C THR A 263 1.12 33.21 46.77
N ARG A 264 0.69 33.60 45.54
CA ARG A 264 -0.64 34.17 45.27
C ARG A 264 -1.59 33.11 44.69
N PRO A 265 -2.88 33.13 45.04
CA PRO A 265 -3.87 32.21 44.48
C PRO A 265 -3.99 32.40 42.96
N LEU A 266 -3.90 31.28 42.24
CA LEU A 266 -3.89 31.10 40.77
C LEU A 266 -5.19 31.53 40.05
N LYS A 267 -5.84 32.62 40.46
CA LYS A 267 -7.07 33.11 39.80
C LYS A 267 -6.83 34.09 38.65
N ALA A 268 -5.61 34.61 38.47
CA ALA A 268 -5.33 35.62 37.42
C ALA A 268 -4.01 35.42 36.64
N ALA A 269 -3.31 34.29 36.80
CA ALA A 269 -2.13 33.98 35.99
C ALA A 269 -2.36 32.77 35.07
N PRO A 270 -2.95 32.92 33.87
CA PRO A 270 -2.92 31.83 32.90
C PRO A 270 -2.68 32.22 31.43
N ILE A 271 -2.38 33.47 31.09
CA ILE A 271 -2.21 33.88 29.68
C ILE A 271 -0.74 33.89 29.27
N GLU A 272 0.13 34.62 29.96
CA GLU A 272 1.54 34.74 29.55
C GLU A 272 2.36 33.46 29.75
N ALA A 273 2.15 32.73 30.85
CA ALA A 273 2.82 31.45 31.08
C ALA A 273 2.38 30.40 30.06
N LYS A 274 1.07 30.37 29.73
CA LYS A 274 0.51 29.49 28.70
C LYS A 274 1.02 29.88 27.31
N ALA A 275 1.16 31.18 27.02
CA ALA A 275 1.75 31.68 25.79
C ALA A 275 3.23 31.31 25.66
N ARG A 276 4.03 31.42 26.73
CA ARG A 276 5.44 30.98 26.75
C ARG A 276 5.58 29.47 26.54
N ILE A 277 4.74 28.66 27.19
CA ILE A 277 4.73 27.20 26.98
C ILE A 277 4.33 26.86 25.54
N ASN A 278 3.29 27.51 25.01
CA ASN A 278 2.85 27.31 23.64
C ASN A 278 3.91 27.75 22.61
N LEU A 279 4.64 28.83 22.87
CA LEU A 279 5.73 29.30 22.03
C LEU A 279 6.93 28.34 22.05
N GLN A 280 7.30 27.82 23.22
CA GLN A 280 8.33 26.79 23.34
C GLN A 280 7.93 25.49 22.63
N LEU A 281 6.68 25.06 22.78
CA LEU A 281 6.13 23.92 22.04
C LEU A 281 6.11 24.16 20.53
N ALA A 282 5.75 25.37 20.08
CA ALA A 282 5.75 25.74 18.68
C ALA A 282 7.17 25.75 18.08
N ASN A 283 8.17 26.26 18.82
CA ASN A 283 9.56 26.25 18.40
C ASN A 283 10.10 24.83 18.31
N LEU A 284 9.84 23.97 19.31
CA LEU A 284 10.20 22.56 19.25
C LEU A 284 9.53 21.87 18.05
N ARG A 285 8.23 22.07 17.83
CA ARG A 285 7.53 21.54 16.65
C ARG A 285 8.16 22.00 15.36
N ARG A 286 8.58 23.27 15.23
CA ARG A 286 9.30 23.76 14.05
C ARG A 286 10.66 23.09 13.87
N THR A 287 11.44 22.95 14.94
CA THR A 287 12.75 22.28 14.89
C THR A 287 12.61 20.82 14.45
N TYR A 288 11.55 20.13 14.87
CA TYR A 288 11.33 18.72 14.51
C TYR A 288 10.53 18.49 13.21
N HIS A 289 9.76 19.48 12.73
CA HIS A 289 9.04 19.38 11.45
C HIS A 289 9.91 19.73 10.23
N LEU A 290 11.15 20.20 10.42
CA LEU A 290 12.05 20.51 9.30
C LEU A 290 12.65 19.28 8.61
N GLU A 291 12.44 18.05 9.10
CA GLU A 291 13.02 16.85 8.46
C GLU A 291 12.08 15.64 8.29
N GLN A 292 10.76 15.78 8.44
CA GLN A 292 9.84 14.67 8.15
C GLN A 292 8.64 15.14 7.31
N PRO A 293 8.39 14.53 6.12
CA PRO A 293 7.14 14.76 5.42
C PRO A 293 5.96 14.29 6.29
N PRO A 294 4.76 14.86 6.13
CA PRO A 294 3.65 14.63 7.05
C PRO A 294 3.19 13.17 6.97
N ILE A 295 3.61 12.34 7.93
CA ILE A 295 3.07 11.00 8.13
C ILE A 295 1.66 11.18 8.72
N ARG A 296 0.65 10.94 7.89
CA ARG A 296 -0.78 11.05 8.25
C ARG A 296 -1.11 10.09 9.41
N HIS A 297 -1.91 10.59 10.35
CA HIS A 297 -2.38 9.87 11.56
C HIS A 297 -3.01 8.49 11.26
N ASN A 298 -3.64 8.34 10.09
CA ASN A 298 -4.23 7.07 9.64
C ASN A 298 -3.20 5.95 9.41
N HIS A 299 -1.96 6.30 9.08
CA HIS A 299 -0.90 5.33 8.84
C HIS A 299 -0.43 4.66 10.15
N MET A 300 -0.46 5.38 11.28
CA MET A 300 -0.14 4.81 12.59
C MET A 300 -1.22 3.87 13.09
N VAL A 301 -2.50 4.19 12.89
CA VAL A 301 -3.62 3.32 13.31
C VAL A 301 -3.61 2.01 12.51
N LEU A 302 -3.35 2.08 11.20
CA LEU A 302 -3.24 0.89 10.36
C LEU A 302 -2.03 0.04 10.73
N GLN A 303 -0.85 0.65 10.94
CA GLN A 303 0.34 -0.09 11.36
C GLN A 303 0.18 -0.73 12.74
N TYR A 304 -0.45 -0.04 13.69
CA TYR A 304 -0.74 -0.60 15.01
C TYR A 304 -1.70 -1.79 14.90
N SER A 305 -2.77 -1.70 14.09
CA SER A 305 -3.70 -2.81 13.92
C SER A 305 -3.06 -4.03 13.25
N LEU A 306 -2.16 -3.81 12.28
CA LEU A 306 -1.42 -4.87 11.60
C LEU A 306 -0.38 -5.52 12.54
N GLN A 307 0.31 -4.73 13.36
CA GLN A 307 1.21 -5.26 14.39
C GLN A 307 0.47 -6.09 15.44
N GLN A 308 -0.72 -5.65 15.88
CA GLN A 308 -1.53 -6.41 16.83
C GLN A 308 -2.06 -7.72 16.24
N ARG A 309 -2.45 -7.73 14.96
CA ARG A 309 -2.84 -8.97 14.26
C ARG A 309 -1.67 -9.94 14.10
N ALA A 310 -0.47 -9.45 13.77
CA ALA A 310 0.73 -10.27 13.69
C ALA A 310 1.11 -10.87 15.06
N LEU A 311 1.07 -10.06 16.13
CA LEU A 311 1.31 -10.52 17.51
C LEU A 311 0.30 -11.57 17.96
N ASN A 312 -0.97 -11.40 17.63
CA ASN A 312 -2.02 -12.37 17.98
C ASN A 312 -1.89 -13.67 17.18
N SER A 313 -1.48 -13.60 15.91
CA SER A 313 -1.17 -14.79 15.09
C SER A 313 0.01 -15.59 15.68
N ILE A 314 1.07 -14.89 16.11
CA ILE A 314 2.22 -15.53 16.78
C ILE A 314 1.80 -16.18 18.10
N LYS A 315 1.00 -15.49 18.93
CA LYS A 315 0.50 -16.06 20.20
C LYS A 315 -0.36 -17.30 19.98
N ASN A 316 -1.15 -17.34 18.92
CA ASN A 316 -2.03 -18.47 18.62
C ASN A 316 -1.29 -19.67 18.01
N ASN A 317 -0.13 -19.44 17.38
CA ASN A 317 0.68 -20.49 16.74
C ASN A 317 1.80 -21.05 17.63
N ILE A 318 2.09 -20.43 18.78
CA ILE A 318 3.01 -21.01 19.76
C ILE A 318 2.20 -21.92 20.70
N HIS A 319 2.04 -23.19 20.29
CA HIS A 319 1.64 -24.26 21.19
C HIS A 319 2.82 -24.58 22.12
N ILE A 320 2.88 -23.93 23.28
CA ILE A 320 3.79 -24.38 24.35
C ILE A 320 3.20 -25.66 24.93
N SER A 321 3.69 -26.81 24.48
CA SER A 321 3.45 -28.07 25.18
C SER A 321 4.03 -27.96 26.59
N PRO A 322 3.25 -28.24 27.65
CA PRO A 322 3.80 -28.24 28.99
C PRO A 322 4.78 -29.40 29.10
N LEU A 323 6.07 -29.08 29.30
CA LEU A 323 7.07 -30.03 29.76
C LEU A 323 6.66 -30.50 31.17
N ILE A 324 5.90 -31.59 31.23
CA ILE A 324 5.67 -32.36 32.44
C ILE A 324 7.03 -32.94 32.85
N LYS A 325 7.66 -32.35 33.86
CA LYS A 325 8.76 -32.98 34.57
C LYS A 325 8.19 -34.15 35.37
N THR A 326 8.40 -35.37 34.90
CA THR A 326 8.23 -36.57 35.72
C THR A 326 9.29 -36.54 36.82
N VAL A 327 8.85 -36.31 38.05
CA VAL A 327 9.66 -36.51 39.26
C VAL A 327 9.70 -38.02 39.53
N PRO A 328 10.87 -38.68 39.58
CA PRO A 328 10.93 -40.08 39.95
C PRO A 328 10.57 -40.25 41.43
N ALA A 329 9.59 -41.12 41.70
CA ALA A 329 9.16 -41.48 43.04
C ALA A 329 10.34 -42.07 43.84
N ARG A 330 10.73 -41.39 44.93
CA ARG A 330 11.61 -41.96 45.95
C ARG A 330 10.86 -43.09 46.66
N ARG A 331 11.33 -44.33 46.47
CA ARG A 331 10.98 -45.47 47.33
C ARG A 331 11.60 -45.24 48.71
N GLY A 332 10.78 -44.89 49.69
CA GLY A 332 11.13 -44.94 51.10
C GLY A 332 10.84 -46.33 51.65
N ASN A 333 11.89 -47.08 51.97
CA ASN A 333 11.83 -48.24 52.84
C ASN A 333 11.44 -47.81 54.26
N GLY A 334 10.48 -48.49 54.85
CA GLY A 334 10.10 -48.31 56.25
C GLY A 334 9.42 -49.56 56.78
N ASN A 335 10.23 -50.58 57.11
CA ASN A 335 9.82 -51.71 57.94
C ASN A 335 9.54 -51.19 59.36
N LEU A 336 8.34 -51.46 59.86
CA LEU A 336 7.99 -51.39 61.28
C LEU A 336 7.47 -52.77 61.70
N HIS A 337 8.17 -53.38 62.64
CA HIS A 337 7.71 -54.40 63.60
C HIS A 337 8.67 -54.30 64.80
N PRO A 338 8.23 -54.56 66.04
CA PRO A 338 7.51 -55.78 66.44
C PRO A 338 6.00 -55.64 66.57
#